data_AF-A0AAE7CQQ9-F1
#
_entry.id   AF-A0AAE7CQQ9-F1
#
_cell.length_a   1.000
_cell.length_b   1.000
_cell.length_c   1.000
_cell.angle_alpha   90.00
_cell.angle_beta   90.00
_cell.angle_gamma   90.00
#
_symmetry.space_group_name_H-M   'P 1'
#
loop_
_entity.id
_entity.type
_entity.pdbx_description
1 polymer ?
#
loop_
_entity_poly.entity_id
_entity_poly.type
_entity_poly.pdbx_seq_one_letter_code
_entity_poly.pdbx_strand_id
1 'polypeptide(L)'
;METIYRLGEISCPAGILVLVDGGHLGLWSGERSPAEIDPALLGVDDPAMVADVLGSVDLVGVGPDASAAVRSFDRQPGRVLHDIPASRAAELTAMFEEHCRGAGLDARLEALPGRESHARRVRRTAAEGGGSFLMFGVPVVVVGGVPRDRHLPVLASRVDAGDGVRWAEMSVRVSDAEVESSVPLGDIGVDWGRVLFGDADALNAWRHDDPVDGLADVAFWGAAADEAAEAFAAPELGEPGEDGVRGWTGLAVTEAVEKALAVQKWKEEQPGRGLMVDFRPHSHHWQVMRQVRASETESGTVDIGDARLLCAMTTWGDGYFPVSADLDAKGALVAVRVRFADTAA
;
A
#
# COMPACT_ATOMS: atom_id res chain seq x y z
N MET A 1 0.51 17.69 26.51
CA MET A 1 -0.70 16.92 26.17
C MET A 1 -0.66 16.73 24.67
N GLU A 2 -0.49 15.50 24.22
CA GLU A 2 -0.39 15.18 22.79
C GLU A 2 -1.75 15.46 22.13
N THR A 3 -1.76 16.23 21.05
CA THR A 3 -3.00 16.50 20.30
C THR A 3 -3.30 15.29 19.42
N ILE A 4 -4.46 14.69 19.62
CA ILE A 4 -4.95 13.57 18.80
C ILE A 4 -5.87 14.11 17.71
N TYR A 5 -5.56 13.76 16.47
CA TYR A 5 -6.31 14.10 15.27
C TYR A 5 -7.11 12.87 14.81
N ARG A 6 -8.34 13.09 14.33
CA ARG A 6 -9.11 12.04 13.66
C ARG A 6 -8.90 12.15 12.17
N LEU A 7 -8.29 11.12 11.55
CA LEU A 7 -8.05 11.07 10.11
C LEU A 7 -9.29 10.62 9.33
N GLY A 8 -10.16 9.85 9.98
CA GLY A 8 -11.37 9.28 9.39
C GLY A 8 -11.79 8.00 10.12
N GLU A 9 -12.40 7.09 9.40
CA GLU A 9 -12.80 5.77 9.90
C GLU A 9 -12.76 4.73 8.78
N ILE A 10 -12.57 3.47 9.16
CA ILE A 10 -12.58 2.31 8.25
C ILE A 10 -13.68 1.33 8.66
N SER A 11 -14.09 0.42 7.77
CA SER A 11 -14.84 -0.78 8.14
C SER A 11 -14.17 -2.02 7.55
N CYS A 12 -14.15 -3.12 8.32
CA CYS A 12 -13.53 -4.37 7.91
C CYS A 12 -14.52 -5.55 8.00
N PRO A 13 -15.48 -5.69 7.06
CA PRO A 13 -16.45 -6.79 7.06
C PRO A 13 -15.83 -8.19 7.01
N ALA A 14 -14.62 -8.36 6.47
CA ALA A 14 -13.88 -9.63 6.50
C ALA A 14 -13.33 -9.95 7.90
N GLY A 15 -13.22 -8.95 8.78
CA GLY A 15 -12.56 -9.06 10.08
C GLY A 15 -11.04 -9.15 9.98
N ILE A 16 -10.48 -8.75 8.82
CA ILE A 16 -9.06 -8.75 8.54
C ILE A 16 -8.67 -7.37 8.01
N LEU A 17 -7.84 -6.68 8.78
CA LEU A 17 -7.25 -5.39 8.42
C LEU A 17 -5.91 -5.61 7.72
N VAL A 18 -5.70 -4.89 6.62
CA VAL A 18 -4.46 -4.84 5.85
C VAL A 18 -3.92 -3.41 5.89
N LEU A 19 -2.63 -3.28 6.18
CA LEU A 19 -1.87 -2.04 6.11
C LEU A 19 -0.84 -2.20 4.98
N VAL A 20 -0.94 -1.32 3.99
CA VAL A 20 -0.17 -1.41 2.74
C VAL A 20 0.09 -0.03 2.17
N ASP A 21 1.16 0.13 1.39
CA ASP A 21 1.36 1.36 0.61
C ASP A 21 0.23 1.52 -0.42
N GLY A 22 -0.53 2.61 -0.28
CA GLY A 22 -1.64 2.93 -1.18
C GLY A 22 -1.20 3.17 -2.63
N GLY A 23 0.07 3.54 -2.86
CA GLY A 23 0.67 3.68 -4.19
C GLY A 23 0.99 2.35 -4.86
N HIS A 24 1.28 1.31 -4.08
CA HIS A 24 1.61 -0.02 -4.61
C HIS A 24 0.39 -0.90 -4.92
N LEU A 25 -0.83 -0.41 -4.67
CA LEU A 25 -2.05 -1.21 -4.87
C LEU A 25 -2.37 -1.54 -6.34
N GLY A 26 -1.71 -0.91 -7.31
CA GLY A 26 -1.75 -1.36 -8.71
C GLY A 26 -1.15 -2.76 -8.90
N LEU A 27 -0.26 -3.17 -8.00
CA LEU A 27 0.36 -4.49 -7.97
C LEU A 27 -0.46 -5.53 -7.18
N TRP A 28 -1.58 -5.13 -6.56
CA TRP A 28 -2.39 -6.04 -5.75
C TRP A 28 -3.07 -7.10 -6.63
N SER A 29 -2.64 -8.35 -6.51
CA SER A 29 -3.22 -9.45 -7.30
C SER A 29 -4.58 -9.92 -6.78
N GLY A 30 -4.92 -9.62 -5.52
CA GLY A 30 -6.12 -10.12 -4.87
C GLY A 30 -6.17 -11.64 -4.87
N GLU A 31 -7.19 -12.23 -5.49
CA GLU A 31 -7.33 -13.68 -5.69
C GLU A 31 -6.52 -14.23 -6.88
N ARG A 32 -6.08 -13.35 -7.80
CA ARG A 32 -5.29 -13.74 -8.97
C ARG A 32 -3.87 -14.11 -8.57
N SER A 33 -3.18 -14.84 -9.44
CA SER A 33 -1.76 -15.12 -9.24
C SER A 33 -0.94 -13.84 -9.39
N PRO A 34 0.03 -13.56 -8.50
CA PRO A 34 1.02 -12.50 -8.71
C PRO A 34 1.86 -12.69 -9.97
N ALA A 35 1.88 -13.91 -10.55
CA ALA A 35 2.52 -14.16 -11.85
C ALA A 35 1.77 -13.53 -13.04
N GLU A 36 0.53 -13.07 -12.84
CA GLU A 36 -0.28 -12.41 -13.88
C GLU A 36 -0.08 -10.90 -13.94
N ILE A 37 0.80 -10.33 -13.10
CA ILE A 37 1.07 -8.89 -13.13
C ILE A 37 1.77 -8.50 -14.44
N ASP A 38 1.51 -7.29 -14.93
CA ASP A 38 2.34 -6.67 -15.96
C ASP A 38 3.67 -6.22 -15.32
N PRO A 39 4.82 -6.78 -15.72
CA PRO A 39 6.12 -6.36 -15.18
C PRO A 39 6.47 -4.89 -15.44
N ALA A 40 5.84 -4.24 -16.41
CA ALA A 40 6.01 -2.80 -16.63
C ALA A 40 5.55 -1.98 -15.43
N LEU A 41 4.58 -2.47 -14.65
CA LEU A 41 4.14 -1.83 -13.39
C LEU A 41 5.22 -1.87 -12.30
N LEU A 42 6.20 -2.76 -12.42
CA LEU A 42 7.37 -2.83 -11.55
C LEU A 42 8.56 -2.01 -12.11
N GLY A 43 8.36 -1.26 -13.20
CA GLY A 43 9.42 -0.54 -13.89
C GLY A 43 10.42 -1.47 -14.60
N VAL A 44 10.00 -2.70 -14.93
CA VAL A 44 10.86 -3.70 -15.58
C VAL A 44 10.50 -3.80 -17.06
N ASP A 45 11.39 -3.30 -17.92
CA ASP A 45 11.25 -3.30 -19.37
C ASP A 45 12.28 -4.21 -20.09
N ASP A 46 13.41 -4.51 -19.45
CA ASP A 46 14.41 -5.43 -19.98
C ASP A 46 13.83 -6.87 -20.12
N PRO A 47 13.89 -7.48 -21.33
CA PRO A 47 13.28 -8.79 -21.57
C PRO A 47 13.80 -9.92 -20.66
N ALA A 48 15.07 -9.88 -20.25
CA ALA A 48 15.63 -10.92 -19.38
C ALA A 48 15.11 -10.74 -17.94
N MET A 49 15.04 -9.50 -17.45
CA MET A 49 14.43 -9.19 -16.15
C MET A 49 12.92 -9.49 -16.15
N VAL A 50 12.20 -9.19 -17.23
CA VAL A 50 10.78 -9.55 -17.40
C VAL A 50 10.60 -11.06 -17.25
N ALA A 51 11.40 -11.87 -17.95
CA ALA A 51 11.33 -13.32 -17.86
C ALA A 51 11.66 -13.83 -16.44
N ASP A 52 12.62 -13.19 -15.75
CA ASP A 52 13.02 -13.55 -14.39
C ASP A 52 11.91 -13.25 -13.37
N VAL A 53 11.27 -12.09 -13.48
CA VAL A 53 10.15 -11.66 -12.63
C VAL A 53 8.92 -12.56 -12.85
N LEU A 54 8.55 -12.81 -14.10
CA LEU A 54 7.43 -13.70 -14.43
C LEU A 54 7.70 -15.14 -14.00
N GLY A 55 8.96 -15.57 -14.02
CA GLY A 55 9.42 -16.87 -13.54
C GLY A 55 9.59 -16.99 -12.03
N SER A 56 9.31 -15.92 -11.26
CA SER A 56 9.50 -15.93 -9.81
C SER A 56 8.73 -17.07 -9.14
N VAL A 57 9.27 -17.56 -8.03
CA VAL A 57 8.70 -18.68 -7.26
C VAL A 57 8.49 -18.28 -5.80
N ASP A 58 7.52 -18.92 -5.17
CA ASP A 58 7.37 -18.90 -3.72
C ASP A 58 8.03 -20.15 -3.14
N LEU A 59 8.85 -19.98 -2.10
CA LEU A 59 9.55 -21.06 -1.41
C LEU A 59 8.98 -21.25 -0.01
N VAL A 60 8.59 -22.48 0.33
CA VAL A 60 8.10 -22.84 1.67
C VAL A 60 9.11 -23.69 2.42
N GLY A 61 9.29 -23.40 3.71
CA GLY A 61 10.05 -24.27 4.60
C GLY A 61 9.30 -25.57 4.89
N VAL A 62 9.95 -26.72 4.69
CA VAL A 62 9.41 -28.05 5.02
C VAL A 62 10.39 -28.83 5.89
N GLY A 63 9.88 -29.77 6.67
CA GLY A 63 10.65 -30.53 7.67
C GLY A 63 10.18 -30.26 9.10
N PRO A 64 10.65 -31.06 10.08
CA PRO A 64 10.24 -30.91 11.48
C PRO A 64 10.62 -29.55 12.08
N ASP A 65 11.74 -28.97 11.65
CA ASP A 65 12.23 -27.68 12.17
C ASP A 65 11.91 -26.49 11.26
N ALA A 66 11.11 -26.68 10.20
CA ALA A 66 10.84 -25.68 9.16
C ALA A 66 10.46 -24.30 9.71
N SER A 67 9.57 -24.27 10.71
CA SER A 67 9.11 -23.02 11.32
C SER A 67 10.24 -22.29 12.07
N ALA A 68 11.11 -23.01 12.76
CA ALA A 68 12.25 -22.42 13.47
C ALA A 68 13.36 -21.99 12.50
N ALA A 69 13.58 -22.78 11.44
CA ALA A 69 14.57 -22.51 10.41
C ALA A 69 14.23 -21.28 9.58
N VAL A 70 13.00 -21.15 9.07
CA VAL A 70 12.59 -19.96 8.29
C VAL A 70 12.66 -18.68 9.14
N ARG A 71 12.18 -18.73 10.39
CA ARG A 71 12.27 -17.58 11.30
C ARG A 71 13.70 -17.16 11.61
N SER A 72 14.60 -18.10 11.85
CA SER A 72 16.00 -17.78 12.16
C SER A 72 16.82 -17.43 10.92
N PHE A 73 16.36 -17.77 9.71
CA PHE A 73 16.98 -17.37 8.46
C PHE A 73 16.71 -15.90 8.10
N ASP A 74 15.56 -15.37 8.54
CA ASP A 74 15.23 -13.95 8.60
C ASP A 74 15.47 -13.17 7.29
N ARG A 75 15.07 -13.76 6.16
CA ARG A 75 15.16 -13.11 4.83
C ARG A 75 13.90 -12.39 4.39
N GLN A 76 12.74 -12.91 4.80
CA GLN A 76 11.44 -12.30 4.61
C GLN A 76 10.56 -12.65 5.82
N PRO A 77 9.56 -11.83 6.14
CA PRO A 77 8.61 -12.16 7.20
C PRO A 77 7.74 -13.38 6.86
N GLY A 78 7.35 -14.14 7.88
CA GLY A 78 6.46 -15.30 7.75
C GLY A 78 7.18 -16.63 7.52
N ARG A 79 6.43 -17.64 7.03
CA ARG A 79 6.92 -19.01 6.82
C ARG A 79 7.23 -19.35 5.35
N VAL A 80 6.84 -18.46 4.44
CA VAL A 80 7.00 -18.60 3.00
C VAL A 80 7.77 -17.39 2.50
N LEU A 81 8.81 -17.65 1.72
CA LEU A 81 9.59 -16.62 1.04
C LEU A 81 8.92 -16.40 -0.32
N HIS A 82 8.32 -15.23 -0.50
CA HIS A 82 7.51 -14.91 -1.65
C HIS A 82 8.31 -14.20 -2.74
N ASP A 83 7.86 -14.38 -3.98
CA ASP A 83 8.29 -13.60 -5.14
C ASP A 83 9.81 -13.64 -5.36
N ILE A 84 10.43 -14.82 -5.12
CA ILE A 84 11.86 -15.02 -5.32
C ILE A 84 12.13 -15.10 -6.82
N PRO A 85 12.96 -14.21 -7.40
CA PRO A 85 13.28 -14.26 -8.83
C PRO A 85 13.82 -15.64 -9.22
N ALA A 86 13.44 -16.13 -10.41
CA ALA A 86 13.80 -17.47 -10.87
C ALA A 86 15.33 -17.70 -10.82
N SER A 87 16.09 -16.68 -11.21
CA SER A 87 17.55 -16.65 -11.22
C SER A 87 18.18 -16.76 -9.82
N ARG A 88 17.42 -16.45 -8.76
CA ARG A 88 17.89 -16.43 -7.36
C ARG A 88 17.39 -17.60 -6.51
N ALA A 89 16.42 -18.36 -6.98
CA ALA A 89 15.80 -19.44 -6.20
C ALA A 89 16.81 -20.52 -5.76
N ALA A 90 17.72 -20.93 -6.65
CA ALA A 90 18.73 -21.94 -6.36
C ALA A 90 19.77 -21.44 -5.34
N GLU A 91 20.22 -20.18 -5.49
CA GLU A 91 21.16 -19.52 -4.56
C GLU A 91 20.54 -19.44 -3.16
N LEU A 92 19.29 -18.96 -3.07
CA LEU A 92 18.60 -18.81 -1.79
C LEU A 92 18.36 -20.17 -1.09
N THR A 93 18.05 -21.20 -1.86
CA THR A 93 17.90 -22.57 -1.34
C THR A 93 19.22 -23.09 -0.75
N ALA A 94 20.34 -22.90 -1.45
CA ALA A 94 21.66 -23.29 -0.95
C ALA A 94 22.04 -22.55 0.34
N MET A 95 21.75 -21.24 0.41
CA MET A 95 21.96 -20.43 1.61
C MET A 95 21.12 -20.93 2.80
N PHE A 96 19.87 -21.32 2.55
CA PHE A 96 18.99 -21.87 3.58
C PHE A 96 19.48 -23.23 4.10
N GLU A 97 19.96 -24.09 3.22
CA GLU A 97 20.55 -25.38 3.61
C GLU A 97 21.83 -25.19 4.45
N GLU A 98 22.67 -24.21 4.10
CA GLU A 98 23.84 -23.86 4.89
C GLU A 98 23.45 -23.34 6.28
N HIS A 99 22.45 -22.46 6.35
CA HIS A 99 21.88 -21.97 7.60
C HIS A 99 21.37 -23.12 8.49
N CYS A 100 20.56 -24.01 7.93
CA CYS A 100 20.01 -25.16 8.66
C CYS A 100 21.11 -26.08 9.19
N ARG A 101 22.13 -26.36 8.37
CA ARG A 101 23.29 -27.17 8.78
C ARG A 101 24.09 -26.51 9.90
N GLY A 102 24.30 -25.20 9.82
CA GLY A 102 25.00 -24.43 10.85
C GLY A 102 24.24 -24.35 12.18
N ALA A 103 22.90 -24.30 12.12
CA ALA A 103 22.03 -24.25 13.29
C ALA A 103 21.60 -25.62 13.82
N GLY A 104 21.91 -26.72 13.12
CA GLY A 104 21.49 -28.07 13.48
C GLY A 104 19.97 -28.30 13.33
N LEU A 105 19.34 -27.65 12.35
CA LEU A 105 17.90 -27.73 12.08
C LEU A 105 17.63 -28.68 10.90
N ASP A 106 16.63 -29.55 11.03
CA ASP A 106 16.13 -30.39 9.92
C ASP A 106 14.99 -29.68 9.18
N ALA A 107 15.38 -28.89 8.19
CA ALA A 107 14.49 -28.19 7.29
C ALA A 107 15.13 -28.00 5.91
N ARG A 108 14.28 -27.82 4.89
CA ARG A 108 14.67 -27.40 3.54
C ARG A 108 13.63 -26.45 2.96
N LEU A 109 13.99 -25.73 1.90
CA LEU A 109 13.01 -24.99 1.09
C LEU A 109 12.50 -25.88 -0.05
N GLU A 110 11.20 -25.79 -0.32
CA GLU A 110 10.56 -26.36 -1.50
C GLU A 110 9.80 -25.28 -2.26
N ALA A 111 9.88 -25.32 -3.60
CA ALA A 111 9.09 -24.42 -4.43
C ALA A 111 7.61 -24.83 -4.42
N LEU A 112 6.74 -23.85 -4.21
CA LEU A 112 5.31 -24.04 -4.39
C LEU A 112 4.96 -24.20 -5.88
N PRO A 113 3.89 -24.92 -6.22
CA PRO A 113 3.49 -25.14 -7.62
C PRO A 113 3.04 -23.86 -8.35
N GLY A 114 2.83 -22.76 -7.61
CA GLY A 114 2.54 -21.44 -8.13
C GLY A 114 2.73 -20.38 -7.05
N ARG A 115 2.84 -19.12 -7.47
CA ARG A 115 2.91 -17.97 -6.55
C ARG A 115 1.58 -17.80 -5.83
N GLU A 116 1.64 -17.65 -4.52
CA GLU A 116 0.46 -17.52 -3.68
C GLU A 116 -0.16 -16.13 -3.86
N SER A 117 -1.47 -16.08 -4.10
CA SER A 117 -2.21 -14.82 -4.26
C SER A 117 -2.16 -13.96 -2.99
N HIS A 118 -2.19 -12.63 -3.14
CA HIS A 118 -2.13 -11.73 -1.97
C HIS A 118 -3.30 -11.96 -1.02
N ALA A 119 -4.51 -12.26 -1.51
CA ALA A 119 -5.64 -12.61 -0.66
C ALA A 119 -5.36 -13.85 0.20
N ARG A 120 -4.66 -14.85 -0.36
CA ARG A 120 -4.30 -16.05 0.37
C ARG A 120 -3.18 -15.80 1.38
N ARG A 121 -2.18 -14.98 1.03
CA ARG A 121 -1.14 -14.50 1.96
C ARG A 121 -1.79 -13.81 3.16
N VAL A 122 -2.73 -12.89 2.91
CA VAL A 122 -3.50 -12.18 3.95
C VAL A 122 -4.24 -13.14 4.88
N ARG A 123 -5.04 -14.06 4.34
CA ARG A 123 -5.82 -15.01 5.16
C ARG A 123 -4.92 -15.89 6.03
N ARG A 124 -3.79 -16.36 5.49
CA ARG A 124 -2.82 -17.14 6.25
C ARG A 124 -2.21 -16.31 7.39
N THR A 125 -1.70 -15.12 7.07
CA THR A 125 -1.07 -14.24 8.08
C THR A 125 -2.07 -13.86 9.18
N ALA A 126 -3.32 -13.56 8.82
CA ALA A 126 -4.38 -13.29 9.80
C ALA A 126 -4.68 -14.51 10.69
N ALA A 127 -4.75 -15.72 10.13
CA ALA A 127 -4.98 -16.96 10.87
C ALA A 127 -3.82 -17.32 11.81
N GLU A 128 -2.61 -16.85 11.53
CA GLU A 128 -1.42 -17.03 12.37
C GLU A 128 -1.32 -15.99 13.52
N GLY A 129 -2.31 -15.09 13.66
CA GLY A 129 -2.36 -14.06 14.69
C GLY A 129 -1.96 -12.66 14.21
N GLY A 130 -1.76 -12.49 12.91
CA GLY A 130 -1.24 -11.26 12.31
C GLY A 130 0.27 -11.35 12.03
N GLY A 131 0.80 -10.31 11.40
CA GLY A 131 2.20 -10.24 11.01
C GLY A 131 2.36 -9.53 9.66
N SER A 132 3.49 -9.77 8.99
CA SER A 132 3.75 -9.21 7.66
C SER A 132 4.09 -10.26 6.61
N PHE A 133 3.95 -9.88 5.34
CA PHE A 133 4.43 -10.63 4.18
C PHE A 133 4.88 -9.63 3.11
N LEU A 134 5.61 -10.08 2.08
CA LEU A 134 5.99 -9.21 0.97
C LEU A 134 4.99 -9.27 -0.18
N MET A 135 4.68 -8.12 -0.76
CA MET A 135 4.04 -7.96 -2.06
C MET A 135 5.08 -7.37 -3.01
N PHE A 136 5.65 -8.18 -3.91
CA PHE A 136 6.68 -7.72 -4.85
C PHE A 136 7.84 -6.97 -4.18
N GLY A 137 8.30 -7.45 -3.02
CA GLY A 137 9.36 -6.82 -2.24
C GLY A 137 8.91 -5.74 -1.26
N VAL A 138 7.65 -5.29 -1.32
CA VAL A 138 7.10 -4.29 -0.39
C VAL A 138 6.39 -4.97 0.79
N PRO A 139 6.81 -4.74 2.04
CA PRO A 139 6.14 -5.29 3.21
C PRO A 139 4.70 -4.79 3.39
N VAL A 140 3.80 -5.74 3.61
CA VAL A 140 2.39 -5.56 3.93
C VAL A 140 2.15 -6.12 5.32
N VAL A 141 1.42 -5.40 6.17
CA VAL A 141 1.03 -5.87 7.52
C VAL A 141 -0.43 -6.28 7.55
N VAL A 142 -0.74 -7.36 8.26
CA VAL A 142 -2.07 -7.94 8.37
C VAL A 142 -2.43 -8.19 9.83
N VAL A 143 -3.67 -7.87 10.19
CA VAL A 143 -4.24 -8.13 11.51
C VAL A 143 -5.61 -8.79 11.37
N GLY A 144 -5.76 -9.99 11.94
CA GLY A 144 -7.06 -10.66 12.05
C GLY A 144 -7.84 -10.28 13.30
N GLY A 145 -9.12 -10.63 13.36
CA GLY A 145 -9.95 -10.47 14.56
C GLY A 145 -10.49 -9.05 14.78
N VAL A 146 -10.49 -8.23 13.73
CA VAL A 146 -11.02 -6.86 13.77
C VAL A 146 -12.56 -6.89 13.72
N PRO A 147 -13.28 -6.00 14.45
CA PRO A 147 -14.74 -5.94 14.41
C PRO A 147 -15.30 -5.82 12.99
N ARG A 148 -16.35 -6.60 12.71
CA ARG A 148 -16.94 -6.74 11.37
C ARG A 148 -18.18 -5.89 11.14
N ASP A 149 -18.75 -5.37 12.22
CA ASP A 149 -20.11 -4.84 12.30
C ASP A 149 -20.14 -3.34 12.64
N ARG A 150 -18.97 -2.68 12.67
CA ARG A 150 -18.85 -1.26 12.99
C ARG A 150 -17.67 -0.61 12.31
N HIS A 151 -17.76 0.72 12.15
CA HIS A 151 -16.62 1.54 11.75
C HIS A 151 -15.62 1.69 12.90
N LEU A 152 -14.34 1.78 12.54
CA LEU A 152 -13.22 1.93 13.45
C LEU A 152 -12.52 3.25 13.16
N PRO A 153 -12.39 4.16 14.14
CA PRO A 153 -11.74 5.43 13.90
C PRO A 153 -10.24 5.24 13.69
N VAL A 154 -9.70 5.99 12.74
CA VAL A 154 -8.25 6.12 12.54
C VAL A 154 -7.81 7.44 13.16
N LEU A 155 -6.96 7.34 14.16
CA LEU A 155 -6.45 8.46 14.92
C LEU A 155 -4.96 8.66 14.63
N ALA A 156 -4.47 9.88 14.76
CA ALA A 156 -3.06 10.19 14.58
C ALA A 156 -2.60 11.23 15.59
N SER A 157 -1.30 11.24 15.85
CA SER A 157 -0.65 12.25 16.66
C SER A 157 0.54 12.86 15.92
N ARG A 158 0.96 14.05 16.34
CA ARG A 158 2.03 14.80 15.68
C ARG A 158 3.21 15.03 16.62
N VAL A 159 4.40 15.06 16.04
CA VAL A 159 5.67 15.42 16.68
C VAL A 159 6.29 16.61 15.96
N ASP A 160 6.97 17.48 16.72
CA ASP A 160 7.87 18.47 16.16
C ASP A 160 9.20 17.81 15.83
N ALA A 161 9.51 17.66 14.54
CA ALA A 161 10.73 17.02 14.04
C ALA A 161 11.92 18.00 13.93
N GLY A 162 11.76 19.25 14.38
CA GLY A 162 12.77 20.31 14.30
C GLY A 162 12.78 21.07 12.97
N ASP A 163 12.40 20.42 11.86
CA ASP A 163 12.21 21.05 10.54
C ASP A 163 10.73 21.23 10.16
N GLY A 164 9.81 20.88 11.07
CA GLY A 164 8.38 20.97 10.87
C GLY A 164 7.62 19.99 11.76
N VAL A 165 6.30 20.10 11.73
CA VAL A 165 5.41 19.19 12.46
C VAL A 165 5.02 18.04 11.53
N ARG A 166 5.27 16.81 11.96
CA ARG A 166 5.01 15.57 11.21
C ARG A 166 4.17 14.59 12.03
N TRP A 167 3.59 13.58 11.40
CA TRP A 167 2.92 12.49 12.10
C TRP A 167 3.93 11.72 12.95
N ALA A 168 3.61 11.48 14.22
CA ALA A 168 4.38 10.59 15.09
C ALA A 168 3.87 9.16 14.96
N GLU A 169 2.55 8.99 14.96
CA GLU A 169 1.86 7.72 14.97
C GLU A 169 0.50 7.83 14.27
N MET A 170 0.06 6.74 13.65
CA MET A 170 -1.33 6.51 13.25
C MET A 170 -1.85 5.22 13.88
N SER A 171 -3.09 5.20 14.34
CA SER A 171 -3.71 4.04 14.97
C SER A 171 -5.14 3.78 14.52
N VAL A 172 -5.45 2.53 14.20
CA VAL A 172 -6.82 2.04 14.08
C VAL A 172 -7.28 1.64 15.47
N ARG A 173 -8.23 2.36 16.06
CA ARG A 173 -8.76 2.03 17.40
C ARG A 173 -9.86 0.99 17.31
N VAL A 174 -9.67 -0.12 18.02
CA VAL A 174 -10.59 -1.26 18.03
C VAL A 174 -11.49 -1.25 19.27
N SER A 175 -10.95 -0.84 20.42
CA SER A 175 -11.70 -0.67 21.66
C SER A 175 -11.14 0.45 22.55
N ASP A 176 -11.89 0.80 23.60
CA ASP A 176 -11.49 1.76 24.64
C ASP A 176 -10.87 1.07 25.87
N ALA A 177 -10.58 -0.23 25.79
CA ALA A 177 -9.92 -0.95 26.87
C ALA A 177 -8.48 -0.43 27.08
N GLU A 178 -7.97 -0.61 28.30
CA GLU A 178 -6.59 -0.27 28.64
C GLU A 178 -5.62 -1.22 27.93
N VAL A 179 -4.53 -0.66 27.40
CA VAL A 179 -3.47 -1.43 26.76
C VAL A 179 -2.59 -2.04 27.85
N GLU A 180 -2.54 -3.37 27.89
CA GLU A 180 -1.65 -4.11 28.79
C GLU A 180 -0.30 -4.40 28.12
N SER A 181 -0.32 -4.69 26.81
CA SER A 181 0.87 -5.04 26.06
C SER A 181 0.79 -4.63 24.60
N SER A 182 1.94 -4.52 23.95
CA SER A 182 2.05 -4.31 22.51
C SER A 182 2.92 -5.39 21.89
N VAL A 183 2.45 -6.02 20.82
CA VAL A 183 3.18 -7.04 20.09
C VAL A 183 3.58 -6.52 18.70
N PRO A 184 4.83 -6.68 18.27
CA PRO A 184 5.26 -6.28 16.94
C PRO A 184 4.61 -7.17 15.87
N LEU A 185 4.18 -6.55 14.77
CA LEU A 185 3.59 -7.23 13.60
C LEU A 185 4.52 -7.19 12.38
N GLY A 186 5.67 -6.51 12.49
CA GLY A 186 6.59 -6.23 11.39
C GLY A 186 6.48 -4.79 10.91
N ASP A 187 7.12 -4.49 9.78
CA ASP A 187 7.11 -3.17 9.18
C ASP A 187 6.16 -3.12 7.98
N ILE A 188 5.54 -1.96 7.76
CA ILE A 188 4.95 -1.60 6.48
C ILE A 188 6.02 -0.87 5.65
N GLY A 189 6.21 -1.29 4.40
CA GLY A 189 7.02 -0.54 3.43
C GLY A 189 6.16 0.46 2.69
N VAL A 190 6.64 1.69 2.59
CA VAL A 190 5.99 2.80 1.89
C VAL A 190 6.99 3.43 0.92
N ASP A 191 6.60 3.56 -0.34
CA ASP A 191 7.45 4.12 -1.41
C ASP A 191 6.68 5.16 -2.27
N TRP A 192 5.46 5.50 -1.85
CA TRP A 192 4.69 6.65 -2.37
C TRP A 192 4.25 7.63 -1.27
N GLY A 193 4.89 7.57 -0.10
CA GLY A 193 4.55 8.37 1.07
C GLY A 193 3.13 8.19 1.58
N ARG A 194 2.46 7.05 1.28
CA ARG A 194 1.05 6.79 1.57
C ARG A 194 0.87 5.50 2.35
N VAL A 195 0.12 5.55 3.46
CA VAL A 195 -0.36 4.34 4.16
C VAL A 195 -1.84 4.19 3.92
N LEU A 196 -2.24 3.00 3.49
CA LEU A 196 -3.64 2.61 3.36
C LEU A 196 -4.00 1.56 4.42
N PHE A 197 -5.13 1.79 5.08
CA PHE A 197 -5.80 0.88 6.01
C PHE A 197 -7.04 0.33 5.32
N GLY A 198 -7.11 -0.98 5.11
CA GLY A 198 -8.20 -1.57 4.34
C GLY A 198 -8.62 -2.97 4.70
N ASP A 199 -9.83 -3.31 4.31
CA ASP A 199 -10.37 -4.66 4.44
C ASP A 199 -9.77 -5.61 3.39
N ALA A 200 -9.43 -6.82 3.82
CA ALA A 200 -8.81 -7.84 2.97
C ALA A 200 -9.64 -8.20 1.72
N ASP A 201 -10.96 -8.37 1.86
CA ASP A 201 -11.80 -8.79 0.74
C ASP A 201 -12.14 -7.60 -0.17
N ALA A 202 -12.29 -6.40 0.40
CA ALA A 202 -12.48 -5.18 -0.38
C ALA A 202 -11.29 -4.87 -1.30
N LEU A 203 -10.06 -5.16 -0.87
CA LEU A 203 -8.86 -5.00 -1.70
C LEU A 203 -8.90 -5.89 -2.96
N ASN A 204 -9.64 -7.00 -2.98
CA ASN A 204 -9.82 -7.81 -4.19
C ASN A 204 -10.62 -7.08 -5.28
N ALA A 205 -11.43 -6.09 -4.90
CA ALA A 205 -12.19 -5.24 -5.82
C ALA A 205 -11.51 -3.88 -6.06
N TRP A 206 -10.29 -3.67 -5.53
CA TRP A 206 -9.55 -2.44 -5.73
C TRP A 206 -9.24 -2.23 -7.22
N ARG A 207 -9.54 -1.02 -7.72
CA ARG A 207 -9.12 -0.56 -9.05
C ARG A 207 -8.17 0.61 -8.86
N HIS A 208 -6.90 0.39 -9.22
CA HIS A 208 -5.86 1.40 -9.07
C HIS A 208 -5.83 2.33 -10.29
N ASP A 209 -5.73 1.76 -11.49
CA ASP A 209 -5.58 2.52 -12.74
C ASP A 209 -6.87 2.58 -13.55
N ASP A 210 -7.73 1.57 -13.44
CA ASP A 210 -8.97 1.53 -14.19
C ASP A 210 -10.08 2.33 -13.52
N PRO A 211 -10.86 3.14 -14.26
CA PRO A 211 -11.99 3.85 -13.70
C PRO A 211 -13.13 2.89 -13.34
N VAL A 212 -13.89 3.26 -12.30
CA VAL A 212 -15.04 2.47 -11.87
C VAL A 212 -16.31 2.79 -12.66
N ASP A 213 -16.37 3.97 -13.27
CA ASP A 213 -17.55 4.53 -13.95
C ASP A 213 -17.31 4.82 -15.45
N GLY A 214 -16.10 4.54 -15.95
CA GLY A 214 -15.71 4.84 -17.33
C GLY A 214 -15.38 6.32 -17.59
N LEU A 215 -15.17 7.11 -16.53
CA LEU A 215 -14.82 8.52 -16.60
C LEU A 215 -13.40 8.80 -16.08
N ALA A 216 -12.86 9.94 -16.48
CA ALA A 216 -11.57 10.43 -16.04
C ALA A 216 -11.53 11.97 -16.05
N ASP A 217 -10.67 12.53 -15.20
CA ASP A 217 -10.26 13.92 -15.26
C ASP A 217 -8.91 14.03 -15.99
N VAL A 218 -8.66 15.20 -16.58
CA VAL A 218 -7.34 15.58 -17.07
C VAL A 218 -6.98 16.86 -16.35
N ALA A 219 -5.84 16.86 -15.67
CA ALA A 219 -5.39 18.00 -14.89
C ALA A 219 -3.99 18.40 -15.31
N PHE A 220 -3.70 19.69 -15.31
CA PHE A 220 -2.37 20.20 -15.57
C PHE A 220 -2.10 21.49 -14.78
N TRP A 221 -0.83 21.67 -14.43
CA TRP A 221 -0.35 22.80 -13.63
C TRP A 221 1.11 23.10 -13.93
N GLY A 222 1.60 24.22 -13.38
CA GLY A 222 2.97 24.69 -13.55
C GLY A 222 3.05 26.04 -14.25
N ALA A 223 4.27 26.44 -14.62
CA ALA A 223 4.56 27.78 -15.14
C ALA A 223 3.83 28.11 -16.44
N ALA A 224 3.51 27.09 -17.27
CA ALA A 224 2.81 27.26 -18.54
C ALA A 224 1.31 26.89 -18.46
N ALA A 225 0.74 26.74 -17.26
CA ALA A 225 -0.64 26.27 -17.09
C ALA A 225 -1.68 27.24 -17.68
N ASP A 226 -1.52 28.56 -17.50
CA ASP A 226 -2.44 29.54 -18.07
C ASP A 226 -2.33 29.61 -19.61
N GLU A 227 -1.12 29.49 -20.17
CA GLU A 227 -0.90 29.42 -21.63
C GLU A 227 -1.57 28.17 -22.22
N ALA A 228 -1.41 27.02 -21.56
CA ALA A 228 -2.07 25.79 -21.95
C ALA A 228 -3.60 25.92 -21.82
N ALA A 229 -4.09 26.52 -20.75
CA ALA A 229 -5.52 26.73 -20.52
C ALA A 229 -6.15 27.61 -21.61
N GLU A 230 -5.47 28.67 -22.06
CA GLU A 230 -5.91 29.48 -23.19
C GLU A 230 -5.89 28.69 -24.51
N ALA A 231 -4.81 27.95 -24.77
CA ALA A 231 -4.66 27.16 -26.00
C ALA A 231 -5.72 26.06 -26.15
N PHE A 232 -6.13 25.44 -25.04
CA PHE A 232 -7.07 24.32 -25.04
C PHE A 232 -8.47 24.68 -24.53
N ALA A 233 -8.72 25.93 -24.15
CA ALA A 233 -9.94 26.36 -23.45
C ALA A 233 -10.25 25.50 -22.21
N ALA A 234 -9.22 25.24 -21.39
CA ALA A 234 -9.36 24.43 -20.18
C ALA A 234 -9.78 25.32 -18.98
N PRO A 235 -10.89 25.01 -18.28
CA PRO A 235 -11.26 25.73 -17.06
C PRO A 235 -10.30 25.46 -15.90
N GLU A 236 -10.45 26.23 -14.82
CA GLU A 236 -9.91 25.81 -13.52
C GLU A 236 -10.70 24.61 -13.00
N LEU A 237 -10.03 23.65 -12.35
CA LEU A 237 -10.75 22.54 -11.71
C LEU A 237 -11.49 23.00 -10.45
N GLY A 238 -10.93 23.97 -9.72
CA GLY A 238 -11.61 24.67 -8.62
C GLY A 238 -11.93 23.79 -7.41
N GLU A 239 -11.33 22.61 -7.31
CA GLU A 239 -11.53 21.70 -6.18
C GLU A 239 -10.63 22.07 -5.00
N PRO A 240 -11.08 21.87 -3.75
CA PRO A 240 -10.23 22.07 -2.58
C PRO A 240 -8.92 21.28 -2.71
N GLY A 241 -7.78 21.95 -2.49
CA GLY A 241 -6.45 21.36 -2.66
C GLY A 241 -5.91 21.37 -4.09
N GLU A 242 -6.61 22.01 -5.03
CA GLU A 242 -6.23 22.10 -6.44
C GLU A 242 -6.09 23.56 -6.94
N ASP A 243 -5.66 24.46 -6.05
CA ASP A 243 -5.41 25.87 -6.40
C ASP A 243 -4.39 25.99 -7.54
N GLY A 244 -4.77 26.69 -8.62
CA GLY A 244 -3.94 26.87 -9.81
C GLY A 244 -3.89 25.66 -10.76
N VAL A 245 -4.69 24.62 -10.52
CA VAL A 245 -4.83 23.48 -11.43
C VAL A 245 -5.90 23.77 -12.49
N ARG A 246 -5.56 23.46 -13.74
CA ARG A 246 -6.40 23.62 -14.93
C ARG A 246 -6.75 22.24 -15.49
N GLY A 247 -7.84 22.13 -16.22
CA GLY A 247 -8.19 20.85 -16.83
C GLY A 247 -9.65 20.66 -17.12
N TRP A 248 -10.05 19.40 -17.23
CA TRP A 248 -11.45 19.00 -17.43
C TRP A 248 -11.77 17.83 -16.52
N THR A 249 -12.99 17.81 -16.00
CA THR A 249 -13.48 16.75 -15.12
C THR A 249 -14.60 15.93 -15.74
N GLY A 250 -14.74 14.69 -15.30
CA GLY A 250 -15.86 13.81 -15.65
C GLY A 250 -15.99 13.52 -17.14
N LEU A 251 -14.87 13.46 -17.85
CA LEU A 251 -14.84 13.14 -19.27
C LEU A 251 -14.94 11.64 -19.48
N ALA A 252 -15.51 11.21 -20.61
CA ALA A 252 -15.37 9.82 -21.04
C ALA A 252 -13.87 9.49 -21.23
N VAL A 253 -13.42 8.31 -20.81
CA VAL A 253 -11.99 7.93 -20.83
C VAL A 253 -11.32 8.19 -22.17
N THR A 254 -11.96 7.85 -23.29
CA THR A 254 -11.39 8.09 -24.62
C THR A 254 -11.14 9.57 -24.88
N GLU A 255 -12.08 10.45 -24.51
CA GLU A 255 -11.93 11.90 -24.65
C GLU A 255 -10.84 12.44 -23.72
N ALA A 256 -10.78 11.95 -22.48
CA ALA A 256 -9.74 12.32 -21.53
C ALA A 256 -8.35 11.93 -22.03
N VAL A 257 -8.18 10.73 -22.60
CA VAL A 257 -6.91 10.30 -23.22
C VAL A 257 -6.53 11.21 -24.38
N GLU A 258 -7.47 11.52 -25.28
CA GLU A 258 -7.22 12.43 -26.40
C GLU A 258 -6.76 13.82 -25.92
N LYS A 259 -7.44 14.38 -24.92
CA LYS A 259 -7.06 15.68 -24.33
C LYS A 259 -5.72 15.63 -23.62
N ALA A 260 -5.46 14.62 -22.79
CA ALA A 260 -4.19 14.46 -22.10
C ALA A 260 -3.02 14.36 -23.09
N LEU A 261 -3.17 13.55 -24.15
CA LEU A 261 -2.15 13.43 -25.21
C LEU A 261 -1.97 14.73 -25.99
N ALA A 262 -3.03 15.49 -26.25
CA ALA A 262 -2.94 16.79 -26.92
C ALA A 262 -2.15 17.81 -26.10
N VAL A 263 -2.41 17.89 -24.78
CA VAL A 263 -1.67 18.78 -23.87
C VAL A 263 -0.22 18.32 -23.73
N GLN A 264 0.02 17.01 -23.59
CA GLN A 264 1.36 16.43 -23.52
C GLN A 264 2.18 16.75 -24.79
N LYS A 265 1.59 16.56 -25.98
CA LYS A 265 2.24 16.90 -27.25
C LYS A 265 2.56 18.38 -27.34
N TRP A 266 1.63 19.25 -26.97
CA TRP A 266 1.85 20.70 -26.95
C TRP A 266 2.99 21.12 -26.01
N LYS A 267 3.11 20.47 -24.85
CA LYS A 267 4.25 20.63 -23.93
C LYS A 267 5.57 20.22 -24.59
N GLU A 268 5.58 19.09 -25.30
CA GLU A 268 6.78 18.53 -25.94
C GLU A 268 7.26 19.31 -27.16
N GLU A 269 6.35 19.96 -27.90
CA GLU A 269 6.66 20.79 -29.07
C GLU A 269 7.56 21.99 -28.74
N GLN A 270 7.55 22.46 -27.49
CA GLN A 270 8.44 23.52 -27.03
C GLN A 270 9.12 23.13 -25.70
N PRO A 271 10.35 22.58 -25.78
CA PRO A 271 11.14 22.25 -24.60
C PRO A 271 11.28 23.45 -23.67
N GLY A 272 11.08 23.23 -22.36
CA GLY A 272 11.14 24.27 -21.33
C GLY A 272 9.78 24.82 -20.89
N ARG A 273 8.67 24.40 -21.52
CA ARG A 273 7.33 24.58 -20.96
C ARG A 273 7.22 23.77 -19.66
N GLY A 274 7.40 24.44 -18.53
CA GLY A 274 7.30 23.87 -17.19
C GLY A 274 5.86 23.50 -16.84
N LEU A 275 5.32 22.48 -17.51
CA LEU A 275 3.95 21.99 -17.37
C LEU A 275 3.98 20.52 -16.92
N MET A 276 3.18 20.20 -15.91
CA MET A 276 2.85 18.81 -15.54
C MET A 276 1.43 18.50 -16.00
N VAL A 277 1.21 17.26 -16.43
CA VAL A 277 -0.08 16.78 -16.96
C VAL A 277 -0.35 15.43 -16.30
N ASP A 278 -1.51 15.31 -15.67
CA ASP A 278 -2.04 14.08 -15.10
C ASP A 278 -3.27 13.62 -15.89
N PHE A 279 -3.30 12.33 -16.19
CA PHE A 279 -4.54 11.61 -16.50
C PHE A 279 -5.04 10.96 -15.21
N ARG A 280 -6.26 11.28 -14.79
CA ARG A 280 -6.83 10.91 -13.50
C ARG A 280 -8.10 10.09 -13.71
N PRO A 281 -8.00 8.79 -14.01
CA PRO A 281 -9.17 7.92 -14.13
C PRO A 281 -9.93 7.94 -12.81
N HIS A 282 -11.26 7.86 -12.85
CA HIS A 282 -12.09 7.76 -11.64
C HIS A 282 -11.96 6.36 -10.99
N SER A 283 -10.73 5.96 -10.69
CA SER A 283 -10.39 4.74 -9.97
C SER A 283 -10.49 4.97 -8.46
N HIS A 284 -10.45 3.92 -7.65
CA HIS A 284 -10.47 4.07 -6.18
C HIS A 284 -9.25 4.87 -5.69
N HIS A 285 -8.10 4.71 -6.38
CA HIS A 285 -6.89 5.49 -6.09
C HIS A 285 -7.15 7.00 -6.25
N TRP A 286 -7.66 7.43 -7.40
CA TRP A 286 -7.87 8.86 -7.64
C TRP A 286 -9.01 9.45 -6.81
N GLN A 287 -10.04 8.66 -6.52
CA GLN A 287 -11.10 9.05 -5.59
C GLN A 287 -10.55 9.35 -4.19
N VAL A 288 -9.71 8.46 -3.65
CA VAL A 288 -9.11 8.70 -2.32
C VAL A 288 -8.08 9.83 -2.35
N MET A 289 -7.27 9.92 -3.41
CA MET A 289 -6.27 10.98 -3.55
C MET A 289 -6.88 12.37 -3.70
N ARG A 290 -8.06 12.47 -4.32
CA ARG A 290 -8.84 13.71 -4.36
C ARG A 290 -9.19 14.20 -2.95
N GLN A 291 -9.64 13.31 -2.07
CA GLN A 291 -9.91 13.66 -0.67
C GLN A 291 -8.65 13.99 0.11
N VAL A 292 -7.55 13.27 -0.12
CA VAL A 292 -6.24 13.56 0.49
C VAL A 292 -5.79 14.98 0.16
N ARG A 293 -5.86 15.41 -1.11
CA ARG A 293 -5.50 16.77 -1.52
C ARG A 293 -6.39 17.83 -0.86
N ALA A 294 -7.67 17.53 -0.69
CA ALA A 294 -8.65 18.43 -0.08
C ALA A 294 -8.57 18.52 1.45
N SER A 295 -7.81 17.64 2.11
CA SER A 295 -7.83 17.46 3.56
C SER A 295 -6.65 18.10 4.27
N GLU A 296 -6.91 18.85 5.36
CA GLU A 296 -5.86 19.41 6.23
C GLU A 296 -5.03 18.34 6.95
N THR A 297 -5.58 17.13 7.07
CA THR A 297 -4.88 15.96 7.65
C THR A 297 -4.27 15.07 6.60
N GLU A 298 -4.31 15.46 5.32
CA GLU A 298 -3.78 14.71 4.18
C GLU A 298 -4.28 13.25 4.18
N SER A 299 -5.56 13.08 4.50
CA SER A 299 -6.24 11.79 4.58
C SER A 299 -7.54 11.79 3.80
N GLY A 300 -7.90 10.62 3.27
CA GLY A 300 -9.11 10.42 2.50
C GLY A 300 -9.67 9.00 2.69
N THR A 301 -10.94 8.82 2.38
CA THR A 301 -11.61 7.52 2.45
C THR A 301 -12.26 7.14 1.12
N VAL A 302 -12.38 5.84 0.87
CA VAL A 302 -13.11 5.31 -0.28
C VAL A 302 -13.90 4.08 0.15
N ASP A 303 -15.15 4.00 -0.32
CA ASP A 303 -16.04 2.89 -0.05
C ASP A 303 -15.95 1.88 -1.19
N ILE A 304 -15.74 0.61 -0.86
CA ILE A 304 -15.68 -0.51 -1.80
C ILE A 304 -16.59 -1.63 -1.28
N GLY A 305 -17.76 -1.76 -1.89
CA GLY A 305 -18.82 -2.61 -1.35
C GLY A 305 -19.25 -2.14 0.04
N ASP A 306 -19.26 -3.04 1.03
CA ASP A 306 -19.61 -2.73 2.42
C ASP A 306 -18.42 -2.27 3.28
N ALA A 307 -17.22 -2.20 2.68
CA ALA A 307 -16.00 -1.78 3.35
C ALA A 307 -15.66 -0.32 3.06
N ARG A 308 -15.09 0.35 4.06
CA ARG A 308 -14.49 1.68 3.95
C ARG A 308 -13.00 1.59 4.20
N LEU A 309 -12.22 2.05 3.23
CA LEU A 309 -10.77 2.12 3.30
C LEU A 309 -10.34 3.56 3.59
N LEU A 310 -9.20 3.73 4.26
CA LEU A 310 -8.61 5.04 4.53
C LEU A 310 -7.17 5.08 4.02
N CYS A 311 -6.83 6.13 3.29
CA CYS A 311 -5.45 6.45 2.89
C CYS A 311 -5.01 7.74 3.59
N ALA A 312 -3.77 7.79 4.06
CA ALA A 312 -3.17 8.98 4.64
C ALA A 312 -1.71 9.13 4.23
N MET A 313 -1.26 10.38 4.07
CA MET A 313 0.15 10.68 3.83
C MET A 313 0.97 10.47 5.10
N THR A 314 2.18 9.92 4.98
CA THR A 314 3.05 9.67 6.15
C THR A 314 3.63 10.95 6.73
N THR A 315 3.71 12.05 5.97
CA THR A 315 4.51 13.27 6.23
C THR A 315 6.01 13.06 6.39
N TRP A 316 6.48 11.81 6.33
CA TRP A 316 7.90 11.43 6.34
C TRP A 316 8.40 11.05 4.94
N GLY A 317 7.48 10.91 3.97
CA GLY A 317 7.77 10.32 2.68
C GLY A 317 7.88 8.80 2.79
N ASP A 318 8.85 8.26 2.06
CA ASP A 318 9.07 6.82 1.89
C ASP A 318 9.89 6.24 3.04
N GLY A 319 9.69 4.97 3.34
CA GLY A 319 10.38 4.28 4.42
C GLY A 319 9.73 2.98 4.86
N TYR A 320 10.33 2.38 5.88
CA TYR A 320 9.81 1.21 6.58
C TYR A 320 9.38 1.65 7.97
N PHE A 321 8.11 1.42 8.30
CA PHE A 321 7.51 1.90 9.53
C PHE A 321 7.01 0.74 10.39
N PRO A 322 7.43 0.63 11.66
CA PRO A 322 7.03 -0.48 12.50
C PRO A 322 5.55 -0.41 12.84
N VAL A 323 4.92 -1.59 12.77
CA VAL A 323 3.51 -1.80 13.10
C VAL A 323 3.40 -2.72 14.30
N SER A 324 2.49 -2.38 15.22
CA SER A 324 2.22 -3.17 16.42
C SER A 324 0.72 -3.32 16.67
N ALA A 325 0.34 -4.44 17.30
CA ALA A 325 -0.99 -4.62 17.88
C ALA A 325 -0.92 -4.37 19.37
N ASP A 326 -1.77 -3.48 19.87
CA ASP A 326 -2.01 -3.29 21.29
C ASP A 326 -3.08 -4.25 21.77
N LEU A 327 -2.81 -4.92 22.90
CA LEU A 327 -3.66 -5.92 23.49
C LEU A 327 -4.03 -5.54 24.92
N ASP A 328 -5.26 -5.85 25.32
CA ASP A 328 -5.71 -5.70 26.70
C ASP A 328 -5.20 -6.86 27.59
N ALA A 329 -5.52 -6.82 28.89
CA ALA A 329 -5.13 -7.85 29.85
C ALA A 329 -5.68 -9.26 29.55
N LYS A 330 -6.63 -9.39 28.62
CA LYS A 330 -7.20 -10.67 28.15
C LYS A 330 -6.62 -11.09 26.80
N GLY A 331 -5.70 -10.32 26.23
CA GLY A 331 -5.15 -10.54 24.90
C GLY A 331 -6.08 -10.10 23.76
N ALA A 332 -7.13 -9.33 24.03
CA ALA A 332 -8.02 -8.82 23.00
C ALA A 332 -7.44 -7.56 22.34
N LEU A 333 -7.67 -7.40 21.04
CA LEU A 333 -7.15 -6.27 20.25
C LEU A 333 -7.76 -4.94 20.70
N VAL A 334 -6.90 -3.99 21.05
CA VAL A 334 -7.26 -2.61 21.46
C VAL A 334 -7.01 -1.63 20.33
N ALA A 335 -5.86 -1.74 19.66
CA ALA A 335 -5.51 -0.91 18.52
C ALA A 335 -4.45 -1.57 17.64
N VAL A 336 -4.35 -1.11 16.39
CA VAL A 336 -3.22 -1.38 15.50
C VAL A 336 -2.53 -0.07 15.22
N ARG A 337 -1.22 0.02 15.47
CA ARG A 337 -0.45 1.27 15.44
C ARG A 337 0.71 1.20 14.46
N VAL A 338 0.85 2.22 13.63
CA VAL A 338 2.02 2.48 12.78
C VAL A 338 2.77 3.66 13.38
N ARG A 339 4.06 3.49 13.67
CA ARG A 339 4.91 4.58 14.18
C ARG A 339 5.82 5.11 13.09
N PHE A 340 5.89 6.42 12.99
CA PHE A 340 6.73 7.13 12.03
C PHE A 340 7.93 7.84 12.67
N ALA A 341 7.84 8.11 13.97
CA ALA A 341 8.92 8.72 14.75
C ALA A 341 9.25 7.88 15.98
N ASP A 342 10.54 7.83 16.32
CA ASP A 342 11.02 7.29 17.59
C ASP A 342 10.78 8.31 18.71
N THR A 343 9.51 8.63 18.98
CA THR A 343 9.17 9.27 20.24
C THR A 343 9.09 8.18 21.30
N ALA A 344 10.08 8.15 22.21
CA ALA A 344 9.97 7.37 23.44
C ALA A 344 8.66 7.76 24.13
N ALA A 345 7.80 6.77 24.34
CA ALA A 345 6.51 6.90 25.02
C ALA A 345 6.65 7.46 26.44
#